data_AF-A0A8C6KCT7-F1
#
_entry.id   AF-A0A8C6KCT7-F1
#
_cell.length_a   1.000
_cell.length_b   1.000
_cell.length_c   1.000
_cell.angle_alpha   90.00
_cell.angle_beta   90.00
_cell.angle_gamma   90.00
#
_symmetry.space_group_name_H-M   'P 1'
#
loop_
_entity.id
_entity.type
_entity.pdbx_description
1 polymer ?
#
loop_
_entity_poly.entity_id
_entity_poly.type
_entity_poly.pdbx_seq_one_letter_code
_entity_poly.pdbx_strand_id
1 'polypeptide(L)'
;MLSSGSELRLLRLLFCATLILLFQADEAKKDSKSACNTCEQIVDNFNKAFDRTAKQNFGGGNTAWEERKLSKYETSEIRLMEIVEDLCESSSFECNRMVEEHEEHFETWWFKKKTKHPDLHKWFCIDTIKVCCPKGTFGPDCNACVGGSETPCHGNGQCDGDGTRGGNGKCRCDQAYKGDFCLDCIDGYFNEVRNDTYSLCTECHLSCKTCTGATNQECDECKEGWEEDEQEACVDVNECTNDPSLCREGQYCLNTEGSYSCKACDIECAGCSGPGSDQCQACASGYQDVKGTCTGLMYMFMTSCLSVIDFSMNKLLPF
;
A
#
# COMPACT_ATOMS: atom_id res chain seq x y z
N MET A 1 18.80 -32.71 -50.32
CA MET A 1 18.62 -31.26 -50.47
C MET A 1 19.18 -30.60 -49.22
N LEU A 2 20.34 -29.97 -49.39
CA LEU A 2 21.09 -29.28 -48.37
C LEU A 2 20.34 -28.00 -47.97
N SER A 3 19.89 -27.89 -46.72
CA SER A 3 19.81 -26.57 -46.08
C SER A 3 21.14 -26.37 -45.36
N SER A 4 21.93 -25.47 -45.92
CA SER A 4 23.37 -25.31 -45.70
C SER A 4 23.72 -24.79 -44.31
N GLY A 5 24.92 -25.12 -43.82
CA GLY A 5 25.49 -24.50 -42.61
C GLY A 5 25.62 -22.97 -42.68
N SER A 6 25.42 -22.35 -43.86
CA SER A 6 25.29 -20.90 -44.01
C SER A 6 23.94 -20.36 -43.54
N GLU A 7 22.84 -21.08 -43.78
CA GLU A 7 21.48 -20.70 -43.33
C GLU A 7 21.40 -20.69 -41.79
N LEU A 8 21.96 -21.70 -41.12
CA LEU A 8 21.96 -21.77 -39.65
C LEU A 8 22.85 -20.69 -39.01
N ARG A 9 23.95 -20.29 -39.67
CA ARG A 9 24.80 -19.16 -39.23
C ARG A 9 24.09 -17.83 -39.44
N LEU A 10 23.40 -17.65 -40.56
CA LEU A 10 22.61 -16.46 -40.84
C LEU A 10 21.47 -16.30 -39.81
N LEU A 11 20.78 -17.40 -39.48
CA LEU A 11 19.73 -17.42 -38.46
C LEU A 11 20.26 -17.03 -37.07
N ARG A 12 21.44 -17.53 -36.69
CA ARG A 12 22.09 -17.16 -35.42
C ARG A 12 22.53 -15.69 -35.39
N LEU A 13 23.07 -15.17 -36.50
CA LEU A 13 23.44 -13.76 -36.60
C LEU A 13 22.21 -12.84 -36.53
N LEU A 14 21.10 -13.22 -37.18
CA LEU A 14 19.83 -12.50 -37.10
C LEU A 14 19.24 -12.55 -35.68
N PHE A 15 19.32 -13.70 -35.01
CA PHE A 15 18.90 -13.84 -33.61
C PHE A 15 19.75 -13.00 -32.65
N CYS A 16 21.07 -12.95 -32.83
CA CYS A 16 21.94 -12.08 -32.04
C CYS A 16 21.67 -10.59 -32.32
N ALA A 17 21.52 -10.19 -33.59
CA ALA A 17 21.22 -8.80 -33.94
C ALA A 17 19.86 -8.34 -33.37
N THR A 18 18.85 -9.20 -33.42
CA THR A 18 17.53 -8.90 -32.82
C THR A 18 17.60 -8.81 -31.30
N LEU A 19 18.34 -9.70 -30.62
CA LEU A 19 18.58 -9.58 -29.17
C LEU A 19 19.28 -8.27 -28.81
N ILE A 20 20.33 -7.87 -29.54
CA ILE A 20 21.05 -6.61 -29.31
C ILE A 20 20.12 -5.40 -29.46
N LEU A 21 19.29 -5.39 -30.51
CA LEU A 21 18.31 -4.33 -30.73
C LEU A 21 17.25 -4.27 -29.62
N LEU A 22 16.80 -5.43 -29.10
CA LEU A 22 15.87 -5.48 -27.97
C LEU A 22 16.49 -4.94 -26.69
N PHE A 23 17.76 -5.27 -26.40
CA PHE A 23 18.48 -4.73 -25.23
C PHE A 23 18.65 -3.21 -25.32
N GLN A 24 19.03 -2.68 -26.48
CA GLN A 24 19.17 -1.23 -26.68
C GLN A 24 17.84 -0.48 -26.52
N ALA A 25 16.74 -1.07 -26.97
CA ALA A 25 15.42 -0.48 -26.82
C ALA A 25 14.97 -0.42 -25.35
N ASP A 26 15.36 -1.39 -24.52
CA ASP A 26 15.00 -1.43 -23.10
C ASP A 26 15.83 -0.41 -22.29
N GLU A 27 17.13 -0.28 -22.59
CA GLU A 27 17.98 0.76 -22.01
C GLU A 27 17.47 2.17 -22.36
N ALA A 28 17.10 2.42 -23.61
CA ALA A 28 16.56 3.72 -24.03
C ALA A 28 15.25 4.09 -23.32
N LYS A 29 14.37 3.10 -23.06
CA LYS A 29 13.12 3.31 -22.29
C LYS A 29 13.41 3.66 -20.82
N LYS A 30 14.39 2.99 -20.22
CA LYS A 30 14.82 3.24 -18.84
C LYS A 30 15.46 4.62 -18.70
N ASP A 31 16.29 5.00 -19.67
CA ASP A 31 16.97 6.30 -19.71
C ASP A 31 15.95 7.45 -19.85
N SER A 32 14.97 7.29 -20.75
CA SER A 32 13.89 8.27 -20.95
C SER A 32 13.02 8.45 -19.69
N LYS A 33 12.73 7.37 -18.97
CA LYS A 33 12.00 7.43 -17.69
C LYS A 33 12.82 8.14 -16.61
N SER A 34 14.13 7.88 -16.57
CA SER A 34 15.05 8.50 -15.62
C SER A 34 15.18 10.01 -15.85
N ALA A 35 15.33 10.44 -17.12
CA ALA A 35 15.47 11.85 -17.46
C ALA A 35 14.25 12.70 -17.05
N CYS A 36 13.03 12.19 -17.25
CA CYS A 36 11.84 12.91 -16.79
C CYS A 36 11.82 13.06 -15.26
N ASN A 37 12.11 11.98 -14.52
CA ASN A 37 12.16 12.03 -13.06
C ASN A 37 13.20 13.03 -12.55
N THR A 38 14.36 13.11 -13.21
CA THR A 38 15.38 14.12 -12.90
C THR A 38 14.86 15.54 -13.14
N CYS A 39 14.17 15.77 -14.25
CA CYS A 39 13.58 17.08 -14.55
C CYS A 39 12.47 17.47 -13.56
N GLU A 40 11.58 16.54 -13.20
CA GLU A 40 10.56 16.74 -12.16
C GLU A 40 11.22 17.13 -10.83
N GLN A 41 12.27 16.43 -10.41
CA GLN A 41 13.01 16.76 -9.18
C GLN A 41 13.64 18.16 -9.22
N ILE A 42 14.27 18.52 -10.35
CA ILE A 42 14.87 19.86 -10.53
C ILE A 42 13.80 20.95 -10.40
N VAL A 43 12.64 20.78 -11.06
CA VAL A 43 11.56 21.76 -11.02
C VAL A 43 10.92 21.84 -9.63
N ASP A 44 10.75 20.71 -8.94
CA ASP A 44 10.26 20.70 -7.56
C ASP A 44 11.20 21.43 -6.62
N ASN A 45 12.51 21.20 -6.74
CA ASN A 45 13.52 21.90 -5.95
C ASN A 45 13.56 23.39 -6.29
N PHE A 46 13.43 23.73 -7.58
CA PHE A 46 13.34 25.12 -8.03
C PHE A 46 12.15 25.83 -7.41
N ASN A 47 10.95 25.24 -7.44
CA ASN A 47 9.75 25.83 -6.87
C ASN A 47 9.87 26.02 -5.35
N LYS A 48 10.43 25.02 -4.63
CA LYS A 48 10.70 25.13 -3.20
C LYS A 48 11.70 26.26 -2.89
N ALA A 49 12.78 26.37 -3.65
CA ALA A 49 13.79 27.41 -3.49
C ALA A 49 13.25 28.79 -3.89
N PHE A 50 12.40 28.85 -4.91
CA PHE A 50 11.70 30.06 -5.33
C PHE A 50 10.83 30.62 -4.20
N ASP A 51 10.04 29.77 -3.55
CA ASP A 51 9.21 30.19 -2.41
C ASP A 51 10.06 30.56 -1.19
N ARG A 52 11.12 29.80 -0.90
CA ARG A 52 12.06 30.08 0.20
C ARG A 52 12.74 31.44 0.07
N THR A 53 13.15 31.81 -1.14
CA THR A 53 13.85 33.09 -1.42
C THR A 53 12.90 34.27 -1.56
N ALA A 54 11.58 34.06 -1.67
CA ALA A 54 10.61 35.13 -1.94
C ALA A 54 10.61 36.28 -0.90
N LYS A 55 11.04 36.00 0.34
CA LYS A 55 11.10 36.99 1.44
C LYS A 55 12.51 37.53 1.71
N GLN A 56 13.50 37.13 0.91
CA GLN A 56 14.88 37.57 1.07
C GLN A 56 15.12 38.93 0.40
N ASN A 57 16.32 39.47 0.60
CA ASN A 57 16.81 40.71 0.00
C ASN A 57 18.29 40.51 -0.36
N PHE A 58 18.93 41.55 -0.91
CA PHE A 58 20.35 41.48 -1.29
C PHE A 58 21.33 41.34 -0.10
N GLY A 59 20.85 41.16 1.13
CA GLY A 59 21.66 40.98 2.33
C GLY A 59 22.23 42.28 2.91
N GLY A 60 21.85 43.45 2.39
CA GLY A 60 22.30 44.76 2.87
C GLY A 60 21.23 45.49 3.69
N GLY A 61 21.66 46.11 4.80
CA GLY A 61 20.77 46.61 5.87
C GLY A 61 19.84 47.78 5.52
N ASN A 62 19.71 48.21 4.25
CA ASN A 62 18.82 49.30 3.84
C ASN A 62 18.10 48.99 2.50
N THR A 63 17.09 48.14 2.57
CA THR A 63 16.23 47.71 1.46
C THR A 63 15.65 48.87 0.64
N ALA A 64 15.26 49.98 1.29
CA ALA A 64 14.66 51.14 0.61
C ALA A 64 15.66 51.99 -0.20
N TRP A 65 16.96 51.91 0.09
CA TRP A 65 18.02 52.52 -0.72
C TRP A 65 18.42 51.59 -1.88
N GLU A 66 18.46 50.28 -1.62
CA GLU A 66 18.80 49.23 -2.59
C GLU A 66 17.77 49.17 -3.71
N GLU A 67 16.47 49.16 -3.41
CA GLU A 67 15.40 49.10 -4.42
C GLU A 67 15.34 50.34 -5.34
N ARG A 68 15.91 51.48 -4.92
CA ARG A 68 15.96 52.70 -5.74
C ARG A 68 17.19 52.75 -6.66
N LYS A 69 18.22 51.97 -6.35
CA LYS A 69 19.53 51.98 -7.05
C LYS A 69 19.83 50.68 -7.79
N LEU A 70 19.21 49.57 -7.38
CA LEU A 70 19.28 48.24 -7.97
C LEU A 70 17.87 47.81 -8.40
N SER A 71 17.79 46.88 -9.36
CA SER A 71 16.54 46.18 -9.66
C SER A 71 16.04 45.41 -8.44
N LYS A 72 14.73 45.12 -8.36
CA LYS A 72 14.14 44.36 -7.26
C LYS A 72 14.81 42.99 -7.13
N TYR A 73 15.19 42.58 -5.91
CA TYR A 73 15.76 41.25 -5.62
C TYR A 73 14.86 40.13 -6.16
N GLU A 74 13.54 40.28 -6.00
CA GLU A 74 12.52 39.34 -6.46
C GLU A 74 12.67 38.94 -7.94
N THR A 75 13.10 39.87 -8.80
CA THR A 75 13.26 39.67 -10.25
C THR A 75 14.73 39.73 -10.70
N SER A 76 15.67 39.72 -9.76
CA SER A 76 17.09 39.85 -10.04
C SER A 76 17.70 38.54 -10.54
N GLU A 77 18.85 38.66 -11.21
CA GLU A 77 19.70 37.52 -11.61
C GLU A 77 20.33 36.83 -10.40
N ILE A 78 20.69 37.60 -9.37
CA ILE A 78 21.28 37.08 -8.13
C ILE A 78 20.34 36.06 -7.48
N ARG A 79 19.05 36.39 -7.35
CA ARG A 79 18.06 35.46 -6.80
C ARG A 79 17.93 34.19 -7.65
N LEU A 80 18.04 34.31 -8.98
CA LEU A 80 18.01 33.13 -9.86
C LEU A 80 19.23 32.24 -9.60
N MET A 81 20.43 32.82 -9.51
CA MET A 81 21.65 32.05 -9.24
C MET A 81 21.59 31.32 -7.89
N GLU A 82 21.16 32.01 -6.83
CA GLU A 82 20.95 31.40 -5.50
C GLU A 82 19.97 30.23 -5.54
N ILE A 83 18.95 30.29 -6.41
CA ILE A 83 18.02 29.17 -6.60
C ILE A 83 18.70 28.03 -7.36
N VAL A 84 19.40 28.33 -8.46
CA VAL A 84 19.99 27.34 -9.37
C VAL A 84 21.13 26.55 -8.72
N GLU A 85 21.98 27.20 -7.91
CA GLU A 85 23.09 26.56 -7.19
C GLU A 85 22.63 25.48 -6.20
N ASP A 86 21.43 25.64 -5.63
CA ASP A 86 20.87 24.76 -4.61
C ASP A 86 19.91 23.69 -5.16
N LEU A 87 19.77 23.56 -6.49
CA LEU A 87 18.80 22.62 -7.09
C LEU A 87 19.22 21.16 -6.93
N CYS A 88 20.51 20.88 -6.95
CA CYS A 88 21.07 19.54 -6.99
C CYS A 88 22.09 19.35 -5.86
N GLU A 89 22.07 18.18 -5.22
CA GLU A 89 23.19 17.77 -4.38
C GLU A 89 24.43 17.52 -5.25
N SER A 90 25.62 17.83 -4.75
CA SER A 90 26.89 17.62 -5.48
C SER A 90 27.17 16.16 -5.85
N SER A 91 26.53 15.22 -5.16
CA SER A 91 26.58 13.77 -5.43
C SER A 91 25.70 13.36 -6.62
N SER A 92 24.73 14.19 -7.03
CA SER A 92 23.72 13.85 -8.02
C SER A 92 24.18 14.20 -9.43
N PHE A 93 24.99 13.34 -10.04
CA PHE A 93 25.61 13.60 -11.35
C PHE A 93 24.58 13.95 -12.44
N GLU A 94 23.49 13.18 -12.56
CA GLU A 94 22.46 13.38 -13.59
C GLU A 94 21.71 14.70 -13.41
N CYS A 95 21.45 15.11 -12.17
CA CYS A 95 20.80 16.38 -11.85
C CYS A 95 21.71 17.55 -12.24
N ASN A 96 22.96 17.53 -11.75
CA ASN A 96 23.92 18.59 -12.04
C ASN A 96 24.14 18.73 -13.55
N ARG A 97 24.34 17.62 -14.27
CA ARG A 97 24.48 17.62 -15.73
C ARG A 97 23.29 18.28 -16.43
N MET A 98 22.06 17.92 -16.07
CA MET A 98 20.86 18.49 -16.69
C MET A 98 20.69 19.98 -16.39
N VAL A 99 21.03 20.43 -15.18
CA VAL A 99 21.01 21.86 -14.83
C VAL A 99 22.05 22.62 -15.65
N GLU A 100 23.30 22.15 -15.68
CA GLU A 100 24.41 22.76 -16.43
C GLU A 100 24.10 22.86 -17.94
N GLU A 101 23.56 21.80 -18.55
CA GLU A 101 23.21 21.79 -19.98
C GLU A 101 22.06 22.75 -20.34
N HIS A 102 21.30 23.23 -19.35
CA HIS A 102 20.06 23.98 -19.56
C HIS A 102 19.95 25.31 -18.80
N GLU A 103 21.07 25.85 -18.30
CA GLU A 103 21.12 27.14 -17.59
C GLU A 103 20.46 28.29 -18.38
N GLU A 104 20.70 28.37 -19.70
CA GLU A 104 20.12 29.39 -20.57
C GLU A 104 18.57 29.33 -20.59
N HIS A 105 18.00 28.14 -20.46
CA HIS A 105 16.54 27.97 -20.40
C HIS A 105 15.97 28.51 -19.10
N PHE A 106 16.64 28.31 -17.97
CA PHE A 106 16.22 28.89 -16.68
C PHE A 106 16.26 30.41 -16.70
N GLU A 107 17.32 31.02 -17.23
CA GLU A 107 17.40 32.47 -17.40
C GLU A 107 16.30 33.00 -18.33
N THR A 108 16.12 32.35 -19.49
CA THR A 108 15.09 32.72 -20.45
C THR A 108 13.71 32.65 -19.83
N TRP A 109 13.43 31.62 -19.03
CA TRP A 109 12.17 31.51 -18.33
C TRP A 109 12.01 32.65 -17.34
N TRP A 110 12.99 32.84 -16.46
CA TRP A 110 12.98 33.81 -15.38
C TRP A 110 12.69 35.23 -15.87
N PHE A 111 13.40 35.67 -16.92
CA PHE A 111 13.33 37.05 -17.40
C PHE A 111 12.27 37.29 -18.48
N LYS A 112 11.91 36.27 -19.28
CA LYS A 112 11.10 36.47 -20.50
C LYS A 112 9.82 35.66 -20.56
N LYS A 113 9.71 34.52 -19.86
CA LYS A 113 8.57 33.59 -20.03
C LYS A 113 7.71 33.40 -18.79
N LYS A 114 8.23 33.61 -17.58
CA LYS A 114 7.57 33.35 -16.31
C LYS A 114 6.13 33.84 -16.22
N THR A 115 5.85 35.08 -16.66
CA THR A 115 4.48 35.64 -16.62
C THR A 115 3.50 34.94 -17.56
N LYS A 116 3.97 34.48 -18.73
CA LYS A 116 3.12 33.81 -19.73
C LYS A 116 3.03 32.31 -19.50
N HIS A 117 4.07 31.72 -18.90
CA HIS A 117 4.20 30.30 -18.63
C HIS A 117 4.60 30.10 -17.15
N PRO A 118 3.68 30.30 -16.20
CA PRO A 118 4.00 30.23 -14.78
C PRO A 118 4.31 28.80 -14.30
N ASP A 119 3.80 27.79 -14.99
CA ASP A 119 4.13 26.39 -14.75
C ASP A 119 5.49 26.05 -15.39
N LEU A 120 6.53 26.04 -14.56
CA LEU A 120 7.89 25.71 -14.99
C LEU A 120 8.00 24.27 -15.48
N HIS A 121 7.29 23.32 -14.87
CA HIS A 121 7.35 21.90 -15.28
C HIS A 121 6.83 21.74 -16.70
N LYS A 122 5.66 22.32 -16.97
CA LYS A 122 5.06 22.29 -18.31
C LYS A 122 5.97 22.98 -19.34
N TRP A 123 6.46 24.17 -19.03
CA TRP A 123 7.28 24.92 -19.99
C TRP A 123 8.64 24.26 -20.22
N PHE A 124 9.33 23.84 -19.16
CA PHE A 124 10.69 23.33 -19.23
C PHE A 124 10.71 21.84 -19.63
N CYS A 125 10.19 20.96 -18.77
CA CYS A 125 10.31 19.51 -18.92
C CYS A 125 9.50 18.94 -20.09
N ILE A 126 8.30 19.50 -20.34
CA ILE A 126 7.39 19.00 -21.39
C ILE A 126 7.60 19.73 -22.71
N ASP A 127 7.52 21.06 -22.73
CA ASP A 127 7.50 21.82 -23.98
C ASP A 127 8.91 22.11 -24.55
N THR A 128 9.87 22.43 -23.67
CA THR A 128 11.21 22.90 -24.08
C THR A 128 12.18 21.75 -24.31
N ILE A 129 12.52 20.99 -23.27
CA ILE A 129 13.51 19.89 -23.37
C ILE A 129 12.87 18.54 -23.69
N LYS A 130 11.54 18.44 -23.61
CA LYS A 130 10.71 17.29 -24.05
C LYS A 130 11.07 15.94 -23.43
N VAL A 131 11.67 15.93 -22.24
CA VAL A 131 11.99 14.71 -21.50
C VAL A 131 10.76 14.11 -20.80
N CYS A 132 9.75 14.94 -20.52
CA CYS A 132 8.50 14.52 -19.90
C CYS A 132 7.30 14.59 -20.87
N CYS A 133 6.20 13.99 -20.41
CA CYS A 133 4.87 14.03 -20.99
C CYS A 133 3.87 14.68 -20.02
N PRO A 134 2.71 15.17 -20.49
CA PRO A 134 1.60 15.52 -19.62
C PRO A 134 1.15 14.33 -18.76
N LYS A 135 0.65 14.59 -17.55
CA LYS A 135 0.05 13.54 -16.70
C LYS A 135 -1.07 12.81 -17.44
N GLY A 136 -1.18 11.51 -17.19
CA GLY A 136 -2.06 10.57 -17.84
C GLY A 136 -1.65 10.20 -19.27
N THR A 137 -0.41 10.46 -19.66
CA THR A 137 0.15 10.05 -20.95
C THR A 137 1.54 9.43 -20.79
N PHE A 138 1.96 8.58 -21.74
CA PHE A 138 3.20 7.80 -21.64
C PHE A 138 3.86 7.57 -23.00
N GLY A 139 5.13 7.14 -22.96
CA GLY A 139 5.88 6.73 -24.13
C GLY A 139 6.40 7.89 -24.99
N PRO A 140 7.13 7.60 -26.07
CA PRO A 140 7.86 8.61 -26.84
C PRO A 140 6.93 9.67 -27.45
N ASP A 141 5.69 9.30 -27.78
CA ASP A 141 4.69 10.19 -28.38
C ASP A 141 3.68 10.77 -27.36
N CYS A 142 3.83 10.47 -26.06
CA CYS A 142 2.87 10.84 -25.02
C CYS A 142 1.43 10.38 -25.34
N ASN A 143 1.28 9.08 -25.60
CA ASN A 143 -0.03 8.48 -25.82
C ASN A 143 -0.83 8.43 -24.51
N ALA A 144 -2.15 8.59 -24.57
CA ALA A 144 -3.00 8.52 -23.39
C ALA A 144 -2.92 7.15 -22.70
N CYS A 145 -2.86 7.15 -21.38
CA CYS A 145 -3.02 5.95 -20.57
C CYS A 145 -4.42 5.33 -20.76
N VAL A 146 -4.54 4.04 -20.43
CA VAL A 146 -5.84 3.37 -20.29
C VAL A 146 -6.70 4.17 -19.31
N GLY A 147 -8.00 4.36 -19.59
CA GLY A 147 -8.87 5.24 -18.79
C GLY A 147 -8.75 6.74 -19.09
N GLY A 148 -7.88 7.12 -20.03
CA GLY A 148 -7.67 8.50 -20.46
C GLY A 148 -6.62 9.25 -19.64
N SER A 149 -6.40 10.52 -19.98
CA SER A 149 -5.38 11.35 -19.33
C SER A 149 -5.84 11.97 -18.01
N GLU A 150 -7.15 12.08 -17.80
CA GLU A 150 -7.72 12.65 -16.56
C GLU A 150 -7.79 11.62 -15.43
N THR A 151 -8.17 10.39 -15.78
CA THR A 151 -8.31 9.27 -14.83
C THR A 151 -7.58 8.03 -15.35
N PRO A 152 -6.23 8.04 -15.35
CA PRO A 152 -5.45 6.85 -15.73
C PRO A 152 -5.89 5.63 -14.93
N CYS A 153 -6.01 4.49 -15.59
CA CYS A 153 -6.48 3.23 -15.04
C CYS A 153 -7.85 3.34 -14.36
N HIS A 154 -8.72 4.23 -14.87
CA HIS A 154 -10.05 4.54 -14.32
C HIS A 154 -10.03 4.99 -12.86
N GLY A 155 -8.88 5.50 -12.38
CA GLY A 155 -8.68 5.88 -10.99
C GLY A 155 -8.45 4.72 -10.02
N ASN A 156 -8.38 3.48 -10.53
CA ASN A 156 -8.25 2.24 -9.74
C ASN A 156 -6.87 1.57 -9.94
N GLY A 157 -5.86 2.35 -10.33
CA GLY A 157 -4.51 1.85 -10.52
C GLY A 157 -3.52 2.88 -11.04
N GLN A 158 -2.30 2.41 -11.31
CA GLN A 158 -1.18 3.22 -11.78
C GLN A 158 -0.77 2.84 -13.20
N CYS A 159 -0.69 3.83 -14.08
CA CYS A 159 -0.24 3.66 -15.46
C CYS A 159 1.30 3.59 -15.53
N ASP A 160 1.85 2.56 -16.17
CA ASP A 160 3.29 2.44 -16.37
C ASP A 160 3.81 3.48 -17.37
N GLY A 161 4.64 4.39 -16.86
CA GLY A 161 5.22 5.48 -17.65
C GLY A 161 4.42 6.78 -17.59
N ASP A 162 3.42 6.88 -16.70
CA ASP A 162 2.62 8.09 -16.52
C ASP A 162 3.46 9.36 -16.37
N GLY A 163 3.27 10.32 -17.27
CA GLY A 163 3.99 11.58 -17.34
C GLY A 163 5.40 11.48 -17.93
N THR A 164 5.83 10.30 -18.38
CA THR A 164 7.20 10.06 -18.86
C THR A 164 7.22 9.68 -20.34
N ARG A 165 8.36 9.92 -21.01
CA ARG A 165 8.60 9.44 -22.38
C ARG A 165 8.88 7.93 -22.46
N GLY A 166 8.93 7.24 -21.31
CA GLY A 166 9.11 5.80 -21.19
C GLY A 166 7.80 5.07 -20.85
N GLY A 167 7.94 3.78 -20.55
CA GLY A 167 6.82 2.92 -20.12
C GLY A 167 6.01 2.29 -21.25
N ASN A 168 5.06 1.44 -20.87
CA ASN A 168 4.21 0.68 -21.79
C ASN A 168 2.71 0.96 -21.66
N GLY A 169 2.32 1.82 -20.71
CA GLY A 169 0.93 2.24 -20.51
C GLY A 169 0.02 1.23 -19.84
N LYS A 170 0.55 0.06 -19.44
CA LYS A 170 -0.23 -0.94 -18.71
C LYS A 170 -0.53 -0.46 -17.31
N CYS A 171 -1.70 -0.83 -16.83
CA CYS A 171 -2.14 -0.53 -15.48
C CYS A 171 -1.61 -1.55 -14.48
N ARG A 172 -1.10 -1.06 -13.35
CA ARG A 172 -0.95 -1.83 -12.12
C ARG A 172 -2.13 -1.46 -11.22
N CYS A 173 -3.06 -2.37 -11.04
CA CYS A 173 -4.28 -2.10 -10.28
C CYS A 173 -4.03 -1.99 -8.79
N ASP A 174 -4.86 -1.20 -8.13
CA ASP A 174 -4.89 -1.11 -6.67
C ASP A 174 -5.43 -2.41 -6.07
N GLN A 175 -5.20 -2.62 -4.76
CA GLN A 175 -5.38 -3.92 -4.09
C GLN A 175 -6.72 -4.62 -4.35
N ALA A 176 -7.83 -3.88 -4.43
CA ALA A 176 -9.17 -4.43 -4.62
C ALA A 176 -9.52 -4.73 -6.09
N TYR A 177 -8.67 -4.35 -7.04
CA TYR A 177 -8.96 -4.33 -8.47
C TYR A 177 -8.04 -5.25 -9.28
N LYS A 178 -8.54 -5.76 -10.40
CA LYS A 178 -7.83 -6.58 -11.38
C LYS A 178 -8.29 -6.29 -12.81
N GLY A 179 -7.62 -6.94 -13.76
CA GLY A 179 -7.88 -6.81 -15.19
C GLY A 179 -7.09 -5.68 -15.84
N ASP A 180 -7.10 -5.63 -17.17
CA ASP A 180 -6.30 -4.67 -17.96
C ASP A 180 -6.73 -3.21 -17.73
N PHE A 181 -7.99 -3.00 -17.36
CA PHE A 181 -8.61 -1.69 -17.15
C PHE A 181 -8.76 -1.31 -15.67
N CYS A 182 -8.40 -2.20 -14.73
CA CYS A 182 -8.65 -2.06 -13.29
C CYS A 182 -10.11 -1.79 -12.92
N LEU A 183 -11.03 -2.39 -13.69
CA LEU A 183 -12.47 -2.28 -13.44
C LEU A 183 -13.04 -3.50 -12.73
N ASP A 184 -12.33 -4.64 -12.76
CA ASP A 184 -12.80 -5.89 -12.15
C ASP A 184 -12.34 -5.99 -10.70
N CYS A 185 -13.12 -6.63 -9.84
CA CYS A 185 -12.72 -6.84 -8.44
C CYS A 185 -11.93 -8.13 -8.28
N ILE A 186 -10.96 -8.14 -7.37
CA ILE A 186 -10.32 -9.39 -6.94
C ILE A 186 -11.29 -10.25 -6.12
N ASP A 187 -10.92 -11.50 -5.90
CA ASP A 187 -11.73 -12.42 -5.08
C ASP A 187 -11.77 -11.89 -3.63
N GLY A 188 -12.91 -12.06 -2.95
CA GLY A 188 -13.20 -11.41 -1.68
C GLY A 188 -13.75 -9.98 -1.79
N TYR A 189 -13.92 -9.45 -3.01
CA TYR A 189 -14.57 -8.17 -3.28
C TYR A 189 -15.63 -8.33 -4.38
N PHE A 190 -16.69 -7.53 -4.33
CA PHE A 190 -17.73 -7.45 -5.36
C PHE A 190 -17.87 -6.02 -5.92
N ASN A 191 -18.43 -5.92 -7.12
CA ASN A 191 -18.71 -4.62 -7.75
C ASN A 191 -20.04 -4.07 -7.20
N GLU A 192 -19.96 -3.13 -6.26
CA GLU A 192 -21.15 -2.43 -5.78
C GLU A 192 -21.71 -1.47 -6.84
N VAL A 193 -20.81 -0.83 -7.57
CA VAL A 193 -21.14 0.02 -8.73
C VAL A 193 -20.19 -0.32 -9.86
N ARG A 194 -20.73 -0.48 -11.08
CA ARG A 194 -19.92 -0.68 -12.28
C ARG A 194 -20.52 -0.02 -13.50
N ASN A 195 -19.69 0.71 -14.23
CA ASN A 195 -19.93 1.14 -15.61
C ASN A 195 -18.62 1.02 -16.41
N ASP A 196 -18.63 1.47 -17.67
CA ASP A 196 -17.49 1.34 -18.58
C ASP A 196 -16.25 2.16 -18.16
N THR A 197 -16.42 3.13 -17.27
CA THR A 197 -15.40 4.11 -16.87
C THR A 197 -15.09 4.15 -15.37
N TYR A 198 -15.86 3.42 -14.57
CA TYR A 198 -15.80 3.49 -13.12
C TYR A 198 -16.31 2.18 -12.51
N SER A 199 -15.59 1.70 -11.51
CA SER A 199 -16.06 0.64 -10.63
C SER A 199 -15.73 0.93 -9.18
N LEU A 200 -16.60 0.45 -8.30
CA LEU A 200 -16.43 0.47 -6.85
C LEU A 200 -16.41 -0.97 -6.35
N CYS A 201 -15.23 -1.43 -5.93
CA CYS A 201 -15.06 -2.74 -5.32
C CYS A 201 -15.21 -2.65 -3.81
N THR A 202 -16.19 -3.36 -3.28
CA THR A 202 -16.52 -3.44 -1.85
C THR A 202 -16.21 -4.85 -1.34
N GLU A 203 -15.73 -4.97 -0.11
CA GLU A 203 -15.36 -6.26 0.47
C GLU A 203 -16.61 -7.14 0.68
N CYS A 204 -16.47 -8.44 0.41
CA CYS A 204 -17.49 -9.42 0.73
C CYS A 204 -17.69 -9.57 2.24
N HIS A 205 -18.79 -10.23 2.64
CA HIS A 205 -18.89 -10.72 4.01
C HIS A 205 -17.71 -11.66 4.35
N LEU A 206 -17.28 -11.67 5.61
CA LEU A 206 -16.11 -12.44 6.06
C LEU A 206 -16.23 -13.95 5.79
N SER A 207 -17.45 -14.46 5.67
CA SER A 207 -17.74 -15.87 5.36
C SER A 207 -17.72 -16.21 3.87
N CYS A 208 -17.75 -15.22 2.97
CA CYS A 208 -17.76 -15.45 1.52
C CYS A 208 -16.35 -15.46 0.93
N LYS A 209 -16.01 -16.49 0.15
CA LYS A 209 -14.81 -16.51 -0.69
C LYS A 209 -14.98 -15.65 -1.94
N THR A 210 -16.15 -15.74 -2.57
CA THR A 210 -16.62 -14.87 -3.66
C THR A 210 -18.05 -14.46 -3.37
N CYS A 211 -18.47 -13.28 -3.84
CA CYS A 211 -19.80 -12.75 -3.53
C CYS A 211 -20.32 -11.83 -4.63
N THR A 212 -21.63 -11.63 -4.62
CA THR A 212 -22.34 -10.62 -5.41
C THR A 212 -22.80 -9.42 -4.58
N GLY A 213 -22.67 -9.50 -3.25
CA GLY A 213 -23.07 -8.46 -2.31
C GLY A 213 -22.34 -8.56 -0.96
N ALA A 214 -22.70 -7.68 -0.04
CA ALA A 214 -21.98 -7.50 1.23
C ALA A 214 -22.47 -8.43 2.35
N THR A 215 -23.58 -9.14 2.14
CA THR A 215 -24.18 -10.00 3.16
C THR A 215 -23.71 -11.44 3.05
N ASN A 216 -23.86 -12.22 4.13
CA ASN A 216 -23.54 -13.65 4.13
C ASN A 216 -24.51 -14.51 3.30
N GLN A 217 -25.62 -13.94 2.81
CA GLN A 217 -26.57 -14.57 1.89
C GLN A 217 -26.22 -14.31 0.41
N GLU A 218 -25.30 -13.40 0.14
CA GLU A 218 -24.90 -13.02 -1.22
C GLU A 218 -23.53 -13.61 -1.59
N CYS A 219 -23.14 -14.70 -0.91
CA CYS A 219 -21.93 -15.45 -1.24
C CYS A 219 -22.19 -16.37 -2.43
N ASP A 220 -21.30 -16.33 -3.44
CA ASP A 220 -21.31 -17.35 -4.51
C ASP A 220 -20.60 -18.64 -4.05
N GLU A 221 -19.64 -18.51 -3.13
CA GLU A 221 -18.89 -19.63 -2.54
C GLU A 221 -18.54 -19.25 -1.09
N CYS A 222 -18.86 -20.12 -0.12
CA CYS A 222 -18.43 -19.95 1.27
C CYS A 222 -16.90 -20.20 1.40
N LYS A 223 -16.25 -19.51 2.35
CA LYS A 223 -14.85 -19.81 2.72
C LYS A 223 -14.77 -21.16 3.44
N GLU A 224 -13.57 -21.73 3.49
CA GLU A 224 -13.30 -22.89 4.35
C GLU A 224 -13.64 -22.56 5.82
N GLY A 225 -14.24 -23.52 6.54
CA GLY A 225 -14.78 -23.32 7.89
C GLY A 225 -16.20 -22.74 7.92
N TRP A 226 -16.81 -22.50 6.75
CA TRP A 226 -18.18 -22.02 6.62
C TRP A 226 -18.99 -22.97 5.74
N GLU A 227 -20.28 -23.10 6.03
CA GLU A 227 -21.23 -23.90 5.24
C GLU A 227 -22.50 -23.13 4.96
N GLU A 228 -23.17 -23.48 3.86
CA GLU A 228 -24.44 -22.86 3.46
C GLU A 228 -25.59 -23.47 4.27
N ASP A 229 -26.40 -22.63 4.90
CA ASP A 229 -27.58 -23.04 5.66
C ASP A 229 -28.84 -23.19 4.78
N GLU A 230 -29.97 -23.53 5.41
CA GLU A 230 -31.26 -23.67 4.70
C GLU A 230 -31.78 -22.35 4.08
N GLN A 231 -31.18 -21.21 4.40
CA GLN A 231 -31.50 -19.88 3.89
C GLN A 231 -30.47 -19.38 2.87
N GLU A 232 -29.60 -20.26 2.36
CA GLU A 232 -28.52 -19.90 1.42
C GLU A 232 -27.50 -18.93 2.04
N ALA A 233 -27.40 -18.88 3.39
CA ALA A 233 -26.45 -18.05 4.09
C ALA A 233 -25.20 -18.86 4.48
N CYS A 234 -24.01 -18.32 4.22
CA CYS A 234 -22.76 -18.90 4.73
C CYS A 234 -22.63 -18.64 6.23
N VAL A 235 -22.79 -19.71 7.02
CA VAL A 235 -22.70 -19.74 8.48
C VAL A 235 -21.48 -20.53 8.95
N ASP A 236 -20.99 -20.18 10.13
CA ASP A 236 -19.80 -20.77 10.72
C ASP A 236 -20.03 -22.24 11.07
N VAL A 237 -19.12 -23.12 10.64
CA VAL A 237 -19.19 -24.54 10.98
C VAL A 237 -18.64 -24.71 12.39
N ASN A 238 -19.48 -25.15 13.33
CA ASN A 238 -18.99 -25.44 14.67
C ASN A 238 -18.31 -26.82 14.72
N GLU A 239 -17.02 -26.86 14.41
CA GLU A 239 -16.29 -28.13 14.32
C GLU A 239 -16.21 -28.83 15.68
N CYS A 240 -16.17 -28.06 16.79
CA CYS A 240 -16.16 -28.61 18.15
C CYS A 240 -17.40 -29.43 18.48
N THR A 241 -18.54 -29.15 17.85
CA THR A 241 -19.78 -29.93 18.02
C THR A 241 -19.83 -31.12 17.08
N ASN A 242 -19.25 -30.97 15.88
CA ASN A 242 -19.26 -32.00 14.84
C ASN A 242 -18.28 -33.15 15.11
N ASP A 243 -17.11 -32.85 15.68
CA ASP A 243 -16.10 -33.86 16.02
C ASP A 243 -15.49 -33.61 17.42
N PRO A 244 -15.88 -34.41 18.44
CA PRO A 244 -15.32 -34.32 19.78
C PRO A 244 -13.83 -34.68 19.88
N SER A 245 -13.23 -35.25 18.82
CA SER A 245 -11.86 -35.77 18.81
C SER A 245 -10.83 -34.85 18.13
N LEU A 246 -11.21 -33.62 17.76
CA LEU A 246 -10.35 -32.64 17.09
C LEU A 246 -9.13 -32.23 17.93
N CYS A 247 -9.30 -32.14 19.25
CA CYS A 247 -8.25 -31.70 20.17
C CYS A 247 -7.58 -32.87 20.90
N ARG A 248 -6.32 -32.68 21.28
CA ARG A 248 -5.56 -33.70 22.02
C ARG A 248 -6.09 -33.84 23.46
N GLU A 249 -5.76 -34.96 24.10
CA GLU A 249 -6.04 -35.16 25.53
C GLU A 249 -5.48 -34.00 26.38
N GLY A 250 -6.25 -33.56 27.38
CA GLY A 250 -5.93 -32.40 28.22
C GLY A 250 -6.17 -31.03 27.56
N GLN A 251 -6.81 -31.01 26.39
CA GLN A 251 -7.28 -29.80 25.73
C GLN A 251 -8.79 -29.83 25.53
N TYR A 252 -9.41 -28.65 25.49
CA TYR A 252 -10.78 -28.47 25.02
C TYR A 252 -10.80 -27.73 23.69
N CYS A 253 -11.83 -28.00 22.90
CA CYS A 253 -12.08 -27.32 21.64
C CYS A 253 -12.83 -26.01 21.90
N LEU A 254 -12.36 -24.92 21.31
CA LEU A 254 -13.01 -23.62 21.31
C LEU A 254 -13.32 -23.21 19.86
N ASN A 255 -14.61 -23.16 19.53
CA ASN A 255 -15.07 -22.72 18.22
C ASN A 255 -14.74 -21.24 17.99
N THR A 256 -14.30 -20.89 16.79
CA THR A 256 -13.96 -19.53 16.38
C THR A 256 -14.51 -19.25 14.99
N GLU A 257 -14.73 -18.01 14.60
CA GLU A 257 -15.29 -17.74 13.26
C GLU A 257 -14.34 -18.24 12.15
N GLY A 258 -14.83 -19.19 11.34
CA GLY A 258 -14.14 -19.86 10.25
C GLY A 258 -13.11 -20.91 10.67
N SER A 259 -13.04 -21.29 11.96
CA SER A 259 -12.08 -22.29 12.44
C SER A 259 -12.34 -22.74 13.88
N TYR A 260 -11.43 -23.52 14.44
CA TYR A 260 -11.41 -23.83 15.86
C TYR A 260 -10.01 -23.67 16.44
N SER A 261 -9.95 -23.56 17.77
CA SER A 261 -8.69 -23.57 18.51
C SER A 261 -8.73 -24.54 19.68
N CYS A 262 -7.70 -25.35 19.83
CA CYS A 262 -7.54 -26.22 20.99
C CYS A 262 -6.82 -25.47 22.11
N LYS A 263 -7.46 -25.37 23.27
CA LYS A 263 -6.93 -24.69 24.45
C LYS A 263 -6.68 -25.70 25.56
N ALA A 264 -5.63 -25.49 26.35
CA ALA A 264 -5.33 -26.37 27.47
C ALA A 264 -6.42 -26.26 28.56
N CYS A 265 -6.70 -27.38 29.21
CA CYS A 265 -7.53 -27.40 30.41
C CYS A 265 -6.86 -26.65 31.56
N ASP A 266 -7.67 -26.22 32.53
CA ASP A 266 -7.19 -25.70 33.80
C ASP A 266 -6.29 -26.74 34.49
N ILE A 267 -5.26 -26.30 35.23
CA ILE A 267 -4.30 -27.23 35.85
C ILE A 267 -4.96 -28.11 36.92
N GLU A 268 -6.08 -27.66 37.45
CA GLU A 268 -6.97 -28.34 38.37
C GLU A 268 -7.79 -29.46 37.71
N CYS A 269 -7.83 -29.53 36.37
CA CYS A 269 -8.60 -30.52 35.61
C CYS A 269 -7.71 -31.67 35.07
N ALA A 270 -8.18 -32.92 35.19
CA ALA A 270 -7.63 -34.05 34.43
C ALA A 270 -8.14 -34.10 32.98
N GLY A 271 -9.27 -33.46 32.71
CA GLY A 271 -9.91 -33.25 31.42
C GLY A 271 -11.01 -32.21 31.57
N CYS A 272 -11.36 -31.50 30.50
CA CYS A 272 -12.30 -30.38 30.56
C CYS A 272 -13.12 -30.28 29.27
N SER A 273 -14.26 -29.60 29.37
CA SER A 273 -15.13 -29.29 28.22
C SER A 273 -15.14 -27.81 27.85
N GLY A 274 -14.45 -26.98 28.62
CA GLY A 274 -14.41 -25.54 28.46
C GLY A 274 -13.31 -24.90 29.34
N PRO A 275 -13.24 -23.56 29.36
CA PRO A 275 -12.29 -22.83 30.18
C PRO A 275 -12.63 -22.94 31.67
N GLY A 276 -11.58 -22.94 32.52
CA GLY A 276 -11.71 -22.83 33.97
C GLY A 276 -11.90 -24.16 34.71
N SER A 277 -11.75 -24.11 36.04
CA SER A 277 -11.83 -25.25 36.96
C SER A 277 -13.26 -25.73 37.24
N ASP A 278 -14.26 -24.98 36.79
CA ASP A 278 -15.69 -25.32 36.87
C ASP A 278 -16.19 -26.09 35.64
N GLN A 279 -15.39 -26.18 34.58
CA GLN A 279 -15.68 -26.94 33.36
C GLN A 279 -14.86 -28.24 33.27
N CYS A 280 -14.31 -28.71 34.39
CA CYS A 280 -13.59 -29.97 34.47
C CYS A 280 -14.54 -31.16 34.30
N GLN A 281 -14.19 -32.10 33.44
CA GLN A 281 -14.82 -33.43 33.41
C GLN A 281 -14.44 -34.26 34.64
N ALA A 282 -13.21 -34.08 35.13
CA ALA A 282 -12.71 -34.65 36.38
C ALA A 282 -11.58 -33.79 36.95
N CYS A 283 -11.45 -33.73 38.27
CA CYS A 283 -10.34 -33.04 38.92
C CYS A 283 -9.02 -33.79 38.76
N ALA A 284 -7.93 -33.06 38.55
CA ALA A 284 -6.59 -33.59 38.53
C ALA A 284 -6.18 -34.13 39.91
N SER A 285 -5.20 -35.03 39.92
CA SER A 285 -4.66 -35.62 41.15
C SER A 285 -4.19 -34.53 42.13
N GLY A 286 -4.76 -34.52 43.34
CA GLY A 286 -4.46 -33.52 44.38
C GLY A 286 -5.46 -32.37 44.49
N TYR A 287 -6.46 -32.32 43.61
CA TYR A 287 -7.57 -31.36 43.63
C TYR A 287 -8.89 -32.04 44.02
N GLN A 288 -9.81 -31.29 44.63
CA GLN A 288 -11.12 -31.78 45.06
C GLN A 288 -12.23 -30.95 44.45
N ASP A 289 -13.31 -31.62 44.05
CA ASP A 289 -14.53 -30.96 43.60
C ASP A 289 -15.25 -30.31 44.80
N VAL A 290 -15.36 -28.99 44.75
CA VAL A 290 -16.08 -28.20 45.73
C VAL A 290 -17.18 -27.45 44.99
N LYS A 291 -18.40 -28.00 45.04
CA LYS A 291 -19.61 -27.43 44.41
C LYS A 291 -19.49 -27.23 42.89
N GLY A 292 -18.89 -28.19 42.18
CA GLY A 292 -18.73 -28.14 40.73
C GLY A 292 -17.49 -27.37 40.27
N THR A 293 -16.56 -27.07 41.17
CA THR A 293 -15.29 -26.42 40.85
C THR A 293 -14.15 -27.20 41.48
N CYS A 294 -13.18 -27.62 40.67
CA CYS A 294 -11.99 -28.30 41.17
C CYS A 294 -11.09 -27.29 41.86
N THR A 295 -10.87 -27.46 43.17
CA THR A 295 -10.03 -26.55 43.97
C THR A 295 -8.90 -27.29 44.67
N GLY A 296 -7.77 -26.61 44.81
CA GLY A 296 -6.63 -27.15 45.53
C GLY A 296 -6.89 -27.19 47.03
N LEU A 297 -6.31 -28.19 47.71
CA LEU A 297 -6.43 -28.35 49.17
C LEU A 297 -6.04 -27.07 49.94
N MET A 298 -5.06 -26.30 49.45
CA MET A 298 -4.63 -25.04 50.07
C MET A 298 -5.73 -23.96 50.07
N TYR A 299 -6.55 -23.90 49.00
CA TYR A 299 -7.67 -22.97 48.89
C TYR A 299 -8.84 -23.39 49.81
N MET A 300 -9.07 -24.70 49.96
CA MET A 300 -10.04 -25.23 50.91
C MET A 300 -9.66 -24.90 52.36
N PHE A 301 -8.38 -24.98 52.72
CA PHE A 301 -7.93 -24.59 54.07
C PHE A 301 -8.12 -23.09 54.34
N MET A 302 -7.85 -22.22 53.36
CA MET A 302 -8.05 -20.77 53.52
C MET A 302 -9.54 -20.41 53.69
N THR A 303 -10.43 -20.96 52.87
CA THR A 303 -11.89 -20.70 52.96
C THR A 303 -12.49 -21.30 54.23
N SER A 304 -12.03 -22.49 54.65
CA SER A 304 -12.38 -23.07 55.96
C SER A 304 -11.91 -22.16 57.10
N CYS A 305 -10.67 -21.65 57.05
CA CYS A 305 -10.14 -20.76 58.08
C CYS A 305 -10.90 -19.42 58.14
N LEU A 306 -11.25 -18.84 56.99
CA LEU A 306 -12.11 -17.64 56.89
C LEU A 306 -13.51 -17.89 57.47
N SER A 307 -14.14 -19.03 57.15
CA SER A 307 -15.44 -19.39 57.73
C SER A 307 -15.39 -19.61 59.25
N VAL A 308 -14.25 -20.10 59.77
CA VAL A 308 -14.00 -20.22 61.20
C VAL A 308 -13.73 -18.85 61.85
N ILE A 309 -13.05 -17.93 61.16
CA ILE A 309 -12.86 -16.54 61.62
C ILE A 309 -14.21 -15.79 61.67
N ASP A 310 -15.06 -15.91 60.65
CA ASP A 310 -16.42 -15.33 60.66
C ASP A 310 -17.28 -15.90 61.79
N PHE A 311 -17.18 -17.21 62.06
CA PHE A 311 -17.87 -17.85 63.18
C PHE A 311 -17.32 -17.41 64.56
N SER A 312 -16.02 -17.06 64.64
CA SER A 312 -15.38 -16.56 65.86
C SER A 312 -15.67 -15.08 66.11
N MET A 313 -15.74 -14.24 65.07
CA MET A 313 -16.10 -12.83 65.18
C MET A 313 -17.58 -12.63 65.56
N ASN A 314 -18.49 -13.49 65.09
CA ASN A 314 -19.90 -13.48 65.51
C ASN A 314 -20.14 -13.99 66.95
N LYS A 315 -19.13 -14.55 67.63
CA LYS A 315 -19.19 -14.90 69.06
C LYS A 315 -18.54 -13.86 69.99
N LEU A 316 -17.84 -12.87 69.44
CA LEU A 316 -17.14 -11.82 70.21
C LEU A 316 -17.90 -10.49 70.30
N LEU A 317 -19.11 -10.40 69.72
CA LEU A 317 -20.08 -9.34 70.03
C LEU A 317 -21.23 -9.91 70.85
N PRO A 318 -21.14 -9.93 72.19
CA PRO A 318 -22.33 -9.97 73.02
C PRO A 318 -22.97 -8.58 73.00
N PHE A 319 -24.28 -8.54 72.74
CA PHE A 319 -25.15 -7.45 73.17
C PHE A 319 -25.07 -7.28 74.69
#